data_AF-A0A4Z2DER2-F1
#
_entry.id   AF-A0A4Z2DER2-F1
#
_cell.length_a   1.000
_cell.length_b   1.000
_cell.length_c   1.000
_cell.angle_alpha   90.00
_cell.angle_beta   90.00
_cell.angle_gamma   90.00
#
_symmetry.space_group_name_H-M   'P 1'
#
loop_
_entity.id
_entity.type
_entity.pdbx_description
1 polymer ?
#
loop_
_entity_poly.entity_id
_entity_poly.type
_entity_poly.pdbx_seq_one_letter_code
_entity_poly.pdbx_strand_id
1 'polypeptide(L)'
;MLGVIATLLATYSLTSYILLRQPTILHRKKRFPFKASHISHRGGSGEKIENTLEAFSSSFLVGTHMFETDCHLTKDNQVVVFHDNELYRCTGVSGLVKEFSYDDLPRYLKVIEVQFTPGSFCNDESSPSCKIARLEDLFDKFPNTPVNIDIKVHNDFLINEVARLIETHSRERITVWGSMNSKVSKECKLRNKNILTFAPFSYVIWIMACYFIGLLPFLPVKYDCFELPLVSVIRSNEFARQRRWDRFLPNVALLFSEYLLSSPLFIKHLRKRGIPI
;
A
#
# COMPACT_ATOMS: atom_id res chain seq x y z
N MET A 1 30.33 -38.24 4.40
CA MET A 1 29.73 -37.06 3.71
C MET A 1 28.24 -36.93 3.99
N LEU A 2 27.42 -37.95 3.74
CA LEU A 2 25.96 -37.93 4.00
C LEU A 2 25.57 -37.56 5.45
N GLY A 3 26.22 -38.13 6.46
CA GLY A 3 25.92 -37.83 7.87
C GLY A 3 26.18 -36.37 8.29
N VAL A 4 27.20 -35.74 7.71
CA VAL A 4 27.51 -34.32 7.97
C VAL A 4 26.43 -33.43 7.35
N ILE A 5 26.03 -33.71 6.11
CA ILE A 5 24.96 -32.96 5.42
C ILE A 5 23.64 -33.07 6.18
N ALA A 6 23.27 -34.28 6.61
CA ALA A 6 22.05 -34.50 7.40
C ALA A 6 22.06 -33.72 8.72
N THR A 7 23.19 -33.72 9.42
CA THR A 7 23.35 -32.98 10.69
C THR A 7 23.23 -31.47 10.48
N LEU A 8 23.84 -30.92 9.42
CA LEU A 8 23.73 -29.51 9.07
C LEU A 8 22.29 -29.10 8.75
N LEU A 9 21.58 -29.91 7.96
CA LEU A 9 20.17 -29.66 7.61
C LEU A 9 19.24 -29.73 8.83
N ALA A 10 19.45 -30.70 9.71
CA ALA A 10 18.69 -30.82 10.96
C ALA A 10 18.93 -29.62 11.88
N THR A 11 20.20 -29.23 12.05
CA THR A 11 20.59 -28.07 12.87
C THR A 11 20.01 -26.77 12.29
N TYR A 12 20.10 -26.58 10.97
CA TYR A 12 19.51 -25.45 10.27
C TYR A 12 18.00 -25.38 10.48
N SER A 13 17.29 -26.49 10.23
CA SER A 13 15.83 -26.55 10.33
C SER A 13 15.35 -26.28 11.76
N LEU A 14 16.02 -26.87 12.75
CA LEU A 14 15.71 -26.64 14.17
C LEU A 14 15.96 -25.18 14.56
N THR A 15 17.12 -24.63 14.19
CA THR A 15 17.49 -23.24 14.52
C THR A 15 16.54 -22.25 13.85
N SER A 16 16.27 -22.45 12.55
CA SER A 16 15.30 -21.66 11.79
C SER A 16 13.92 -21.67 12.46
N TYR A 17 13.42 -22.85 12.84
CA TYR A 17 12.13 -22.99 13.50
C TYR A 17 12.05 -22.27 14.85
N ILE A 18 13.09 -22.40 15.68
CA ILE A 18 13.17 -21.70 16.98
C ILE A 18 13.14 -20.19 16.77
N LEU A 19 13.97 -19.67 15.86
CA LEU A 19 14.07 -18.24 15.56
C LEU A 19 12.81 -17.70 14.88
N LEU A 20 12.13 -18.51 14.07
CA LEU A 20 10.84 -18.16 13.47
C LEU A 20 9.82 -17.90 14.57
N ARG A 21 9.81 -18.74 15.61
CA ARG A 21 8.90 -18.57 16.76
C ARG A 21 9.36 -17.50 17.73
N GLN A 22 10.66 -17.26 17.89
CA GLN A 22 11.21 -16.26 18.82
C GLN A 22 12.20 -15.32 18.12
N PRO A 23 11.72 -14.46 17.21
CA PRO A 23 12.59 -13.59 16.44
C PRO A 23 13.33 -12.54 17.27
N THR A 24 12.86 -12.26 18.49
CA THR A 24 13.49 -11.30 19.41
C THR A 24 14.85 -11.76 19.93
N ILE A 25 15.22 -13.02 19.71
CA ILE A 25 16.58 -13.53 20.00
C ILE A 25 17.61 -12.83 19.10
N LEU A 26 17.29 -12.60 17.82
CA LEU A 26 18.19 -11.97 16.86
C LEU A 26 17.80 -10.53 16.49
N HIS A 27 16.51 -10.21 16.52
CA HIS A 27 15.99 -8.95 15.99
C HIS A 27 15.37 -8.11 17.08
N ARG A 28 15.76 -6.83 17.14
CA ARG A 28 15.05 -5.86 17.98
C ARG A 28 13.64 -5.65 17.44
N LYS A 29 12.64 -5.70 18.32
CA LYS A 29 11.25 -5.38 17.98
C LYS A 29 11.14 -3.91 17.55
N LYS A 30 10.59 -3.66 16.35
CA LYS A 30 10.27 -2.32 15.86
C LYS A 30 9.15 -1.70 16.68
N ARG A 31 9.18 -0.37 16.81
CA ARG A 31 8.11 0.43 17.45
C ARG A 31 7.39 1.19 16.36
N PHE A 32 6.32 0.61 15.84
CA PHE A 32 5.41 1.32 14.96
C PHE A 32 4.60 2.34 15.78
N PRO A 33 4.52 3.62 15.36
CA PRO A 33 4.11 4.73 16.25
C PRO A 33 2.63 4.76 16.61
N PHE A 34 1.77 4.06 15.86
CA PHE A 34 0.32 4.01 16.11
C PHE A 34 -0.23 2.61 15.81
N LYS A 35 -1.51 2.37 16.12
CA LYS A 35 -2.20 1.14 15.77
C LYS A 35 -3.31 1.47 14.77
N ALA A 36 -3.28 0.85 13.60
CA ALA A 36 -4.34 0.97 12.60
C ALA A 36 -4.88 -0.43 12.29
N SER A 37 -6.06 -0.76 12.82
CA SER A 37 -6.75 -2.03 12.53
C SER A 37 -7.88 -1.89 11.51
N HIS A 38 -8.28 -0.65 11.22
CA HIS A 38 -9.25 -0.32 10.19
C HIS A 38 -8.63 0.76 9.32
N ILE A 39 -8.44 0.46 8.04
CA ILE A 39 -7.81 1.34 7.06
C ILE A 39 -8.83 1.53 5.94
N SER A 40 -9.21 2.78 5.68
CA SER A 40 -10.17 3.09 4.63
C SER A 40 -9.44 3.29 3.31
N HIS A 41 -9.45 2.24 2.48
CA HIS A 41 -8.84 2.22 1.14
C HIS A 41 -9.45 3.32 0.26
N ARG A 42 -8.62 4.21 -0.25
CA ARG A 42 -8.99 5.43 -0.99
C ARG A 42 -10.03 6.30 -0.28
N GLY A 43 -9.96 6.34 1.04
CA GLY A 43 -10.90 7.06 1.90
C GLY A 43 -12.25 6.38 2.14
N GLY A 44 -12.47 5.14 1.68
CA GLY A 44 -13.75 4.43 1.83
C GLY A 44 -14.41 4.08 0.49
N SER A 45 -13.60 3.69 -0.49
CA SER A 45 -14.08 3.30 -1.82
C SER A 45 -15.18 2.24 -1.76
N GLY A 46 -16.30 2.50 -2.44
CA GLY A 46 -17.48 1.63 -2.47
C GLY A 46 -18.61 2.12 -1.56
N GLU A 47 -18.27 2.78 -0.45
CA GLU A 47 -19.24 3.50 0.40
C GLU A 47 -19.46 4.92 -0.11
N LYS A 48 -18.35 5.56 -0.53
CA LYS A 48 -18.31 6.86 -1.19
C LYS A 48 -17.32 6.86 -2.36
N ILE A 49 -17.42 7.88 -3.21
CA ILE A 49 -16.56 8.05 -4.38
C ILE A 49 -15.09 8.15 -3.93
N GLU A 50 -14.25 7.26 -4.45
CA GLU A 50 -12.86 7.09 -4.01
C GLU A 50 -12.00 8.37 -4.13
N ASN A 51 -11.06 8.57 -3.19
CA ASN A 51 -10.12 9.70 -3.17
C ASN A 51 -10.78 11.10 -3.21
N THR A 52 -11.93 11.25 -2.55
CA THR A 52 -12.63 12.53 -2.36
C THR A 52 -12.64 12.93 -0.89
N LEU A 53 -12.67 14.24 -0.59
CA LEU A 53 -12.76 14.72 0.80
C LEU A 53 -14.04 14.22 1.48
N GLU A 54 -15.11 13.99 0.73
CA GLU A 54 -16.37 13.41 1.16
C GLU A 54 -16.18 11.97 1.63
N ALA A 55 -15.47 11.13 0.87
CA ALA A 55 -15.14 9.77 1.29
C ALA A 55 -14.31 9.76 2.58
N PHE A 56 -13.23 10.55 2.64
CA PHE A 56 -12.41 10.66 3.85
C PHE A 56 -13.23 11.16 5.06
N SER A 57 -14.17 12.08 4.85
CA SER A 57 -15.06 12.55 5.93
C SER A 57 -16.01 11.46 6.40
N SER A 58 -16.60 10.71 5.47
CA SER A 58 -17.50 9.59 5.79
C SER A 58 -16.76 8.52 6.60
N SER A 59 -15.58 8.08 6.15
CA SER A 59 -14.80 7.07 6.85
C SER A 59 -14.26 7.55 8.21
N PHE A 60 -13.94 8.84 8.34
CA PHE A 60 -13.60 9.44 9.63
C PHE A 60 -14.77 9.33 10.63
N LEU A 61 -16.00 9.64 10.20
CA LEU A 61 -17.19 9.55 11.05
C LEU A 61 -17.50 8.12 11.50
N VAL A 62 -17.16 7.12 10.68
CA VAL A 62 -17.29 5.69 11.01
C VAL A 62 -16.16 5.19 11.93
N GLY A 63 -15.16 6.04 12.24
CA GLY A 63 -14.09 5.72 13.17
C GLY A 63 -12.94 4.93 12.54
N THR A 64 -12.62 5.21 11.27
CA THR A 64 -11.40 4.66 10.65
C THR A 64 -10.14 5.11 11.39
N HIS A 65 -9.13 4.24 11.43
CA HIS A 65 -7.87 4.53 12.13
C HIS A 65 -6.80 5.13 11.21
N MET A 66 -6.92 4.92 9.91
CA MET A 66 -5.97 5.39 8.91
C MET A 66 -6.67 5.48 7.55
N PHE A 67 -6.37 6.51 6.78
CA PHE A 67 -6.75 6.54 5.37
C PHE A 67 -5.65 5.90 4.52
N GLU A 68 -6.03 5.28 3.41
CA GLU A 68 -5.10 4.98 2.33
C GLU A 68 -5.49 5.82 1.10
N THR A 69 -4.49 6.24 0.34
CA THR A 69 -4.68 7.07 -0.85
C THR A 69 -3.51 6.96 -1.82
N ASP A 70 -3.72 7.46 -3.03
CA ASP A 70 -2.85 7.30 -4.19
C ASP A 70 -2.46 8.68 -4.72
N CYS A 71 -1.17 8.99 -4.90
CA CYS A 71 -0.74 10.32 -5.33
C CYS A 71 -0.30 10.38 -6.79
N HIS A 72 -0.74 11.44 -7.47
CA HIS A 72 -0.30 11.87 -8.79
C HIS A 72 0.06 13.36 -8.79
N LEU A 73 0.63 13.81 -9.91
CA LEU A 73 1.00 15.20 -10.14
C LEU A 73 0.22 15.75 -11.33
N THR A 74 -0.40 16.93 -11.16
CA THR A 74 -1.03 17.70 -12.24
C THR A 74 0.02 18.40 -13.11
N LYS A 75 -0.41 18.99 -14.22
CA LYS A 75 0.44 19.78 -15.13
C LYS A 75 1.09 20.98 -14.44
N ASP A 76 0.36 21.60 -13.52
CA ASP A 76 0.77 22.75 -12.69
C ASP A 76 1.34 22.33 -11.33
N ASN A 77 1.85 21.10 -11.24
CA ASN A 77 2.62 20.58 -10.11
C ASN A 77 1.87 20.49 -8.77
N GLN A 78 0.54 20.41 -8.79
CA GLN A 78 -0.25 20.12 -7.60
C GLN A 78 -0.28 18.60 -7.34
N VAL A 79 -0.09 18.20 -6.08
CA VAL A 79 -0.22 16.79 -5.68
C VAL A 79 -1.69 16.49 -5.42
N VAL A 80 -2.26 15.61 -6.24
CA VAL A 80 -3.66 15.18 -6.13
C VAL A 80 -3.75 13.73 -5.69
N VAL A 81 -4.86 13.40 -5.03
CA VAL A 81 -5.18 12.04 -4.65
C VAL A 81 -6.09 11.40 -5.70
N PHE A 82 -5.58 10.40 -6.42
CA PHE A 82 -6.28 9.73 -7.52
C PHE A 82 -5.64 8.37 -7.82
N HIS A 83 -6.42 7.31 -8.06
CA HIS A 83 -5.82 5.98 -8.20
C HIS A 83 -5.21 5.73 -9.59
N ASP A 84 -5.99 5.96 -10.64
CA ASP A 84 -5.64 5.53 -11.99
C ASP A 84 -4.65 6.48 -12.67
N ASN A 85 -3.91 5.97 -13.66
CA ASN A 85 -3.11 6.85 -14.52
C ASN A 85 -4.00 7.72 -15.43
N GLU A 86 -5.13 7.15 -15.88
CA GLU A 86 -6.10 7.78 -16.79
C GLU A 86 -7.36 8.18 -16.02
N LEU A 87 -7.93 9.32 -16.40
CA LEU A 87 -9.11 9.90 -15.76
C LEU A 87 -10.43 9.19 -16.11
N TYR A 88 -10.45 8.41 -17.18
CA TYR A 88 -11.69 7.96 -17.84
C TYR A 88 -12.65 7.19 -16.94
N ARG A 89 -12.18 6.19 -16.18
CA ARG A 89 -13.05 5.37 -15.31
C ARG A 89 -13.85 6.21 -14.32
N CYS A 90 -13.19 7.20 -13.71
CA CYS A 90 -13.76 7.97 -12.63
C CYS A 90 -14.52 9.21 -13.10
N THR A 91 -14.23 9.73 -14.30
CA THR A 91 -14.67 11.06 -14.74
C THR A 91 -15.34 11.08 -16.12
N GLY A 92 -15.21 10.00 -16.90
CA GLY A 92 -15.67 9.93 -18.29
C GLY A 92 -14.80 10.70 -19.27
N VAL A 93 -13.75 11.40 -18.81
CA VAL A 93 -12.84 12.18 -19.64
C VAL A 93 -11.56 11.40 -19.90
N SER A 94 -11.18 11.28 -21.17
CA SER A 94 -9.91 10.68 -21.56
C SER A 94 -8.73 11.61 -21.28
N GLY A 95 -7.60 11.04 -20.90
CA GLY A 95 -6.36 11.78 -20.61
C GLY A 95 -5.75 11.37 -19.27
N LEU A 96 -4.53 11.84 -19.05
CA LEU A 96 -3.74 11.56 -17.84
C LEU A 96 -3.80 12.75 -16.88
N VAL A 97 -3.73 12.51 -15.58
CA VAL A 97 -3.72 13.58 -14.55
C VAL A 97 -2.69 14.68 -14.86
N LYS A 98 -1.49 14.29 -15.30
CA LYS A 98 -0.38 15.20 -15.64
C LYS A 98 -0.63 16.13 -16.83
N GLU A 99 -1.71 15.93 -17.58
CA GLU A 99 -2.05 16.72 -18.77
C GLU A 99 -2.93 17.94 -18.43
N PHE A 100 -3.52 17.98 -17.24
CA PHE A 100 -4.45 19.00 -16.79
C PHE A 100 -3.86 19.81 -15.63
N SER A 101 -4.11 21.13 -15.61
CA SER A 101 -3.90 21.93 -14.40
C SER A 101 -4.94 21.55 -13.34
N TYR A 102 -4.70 21.80 -12.07
CA TYR A 102 -5.62 21.37 -11.01
C TYR A 102 -7.05 21.89 -11.20
N ASP A 103 -7.20 23.16 -11.56
CA ASP A 103 -8.52 23.76 -11.78
C ASP A 103 -9.24 23.26 -13.04
N ASP A 104 -8.48 22.69 -13.99
CA ASP A 104 -9.00 22.10 -15.23
C ASP A 104 -9.36 20.62 -15.06
N LEU A 105 -9.05 19.99 -13.92
CA LEU A 105 -9.36 18.59 -13.68
C LEU A 105 -10.88 18.36 -13.69
N PRO A 106 -11.35 17.29 -14.37
CA PRO A 106 -12.77 16.97 -14.38
C PRO A 106 -13.23 16.52 -12.99
N ARG A 107 -14.52 16.69 -12.74
CA ARG A 107 -15.18 16.12 -11.55
C ARG A 107 -15.45 14.64 -11.74
N TYR A 108 -15.62 13.93 -10.63
CA TYR A 108 -16.04 12.55 -10.64
C TYR A 108 -17.45 12.38 -11.23
N LEU A 109 -17.66 11.23 -11.89
CA LEU A 109 -18.99 10.70 -12.15
C LEU A 109 -19.69 10.37 -10.82
N LYS A 110 -21.02 10.48 -10.81
CA LYS A 110 -21.85 10.13 -9.64
C LYS A 110 -21.93 8.63 -9.38
N VAL A 111 -21.66 7.82 -10.41
CA VAL A 111 -21.60 6.37 -10.33
C VAL A 111 -20.28 5.92 -10.95
N ILE A 112 -19.44 5.23 -10.17
CA ILE A 112 -18.17 4.70 -10.63
C ILE A 112 -18.03 3.23 -10.23
N GLU A 113 -17.39 2.44 -11.08
CA GLU A 113 -17.08 1.05 -10.75
C GLU A 113 -15.98 0.99 -9.68
N VAL A 114 -16.20 0.15 -8.67
CA VAL A 114 -15.22 -0.12 -7.61
C VAL A 114 -14.11 -0.99 -8.19
N GLN A 115 -12.94 -0.40 -8.39
CA GLN A 115 -11.87 -1.00 -9.19
C GLN A 115 -11.39 -2.36 -8.68
N PHE A 116 -11.54 -2.67 -7.39
CA PHE A 116 -11.13 -3.95 -6.78
C PHE A 116 -12.30 -4.93 -6.57
N THR A 117 -13.51 -4.61 -7.02
CA THR A 117 -14.67 -5.51 -6.98
C THR A 117 -15.47 -5.33 -8.28
N PRO A 118 -14.99 -5.91 -9.40
CA PRO A 118 -15.62 -5.73 -10.70
C PRO A 118 -17.12 -6.05 -10.69
N GLY A 119 -17.89 -5.25 -11.41
CA GLY A 119 -19.35 -5.31 -11.42
C GLY A 119 -20.03 -4.70 -10.17
N SER A 120 -19.27 -4.23 -9.17
CA SER A 120 -19.80 -3.43 -8.08
C SER A 120 -19.57 -1.94 -8.35
N PHE A 121 -20.57 -1.13 -8.02
CA PHE A 121 -20.56 0.32 -8.29
C PHE A 121 -20.79 1.09 -6.99
N CYS A 122 -20.03 2.17 -6.83
CA CYS A 122 -20.34 3.19 -5.85
C CYS A 122 -21.35 4.16 -6.48
N ASN A 123 -22.49 4.39 -5.83
CA ASN A 123 -23.50 5.35 -6.26
C ASN A 123 -23.62 6.48 -5.24
N ASP A 124 -23.38 7.71 -5.69
CA ASP A 124 -23.56 8.93 -4.89
C ASP A 124 -24.42 9.97 -5.62
N GLU A 125 -25.49 9.51 -6.29
CA GLU A 125 -26.38 10.37 -7.09
C GLU A 125 -26.99 11.53 -6.30
N SER A 126 -27.20 11.32 -4.99
CA SER A 126 -27.76 12.30 -4.06
C SER A 126 -26.86 13.50 -3.75
N SER A 127 -25.57 13.40 -4.06
CA SER A 127 -24.57 14.44 -3.76
C SER A 127 -24.16 15.21 -5.03
N PRO A 128 -23.64 16.45 -4.89
CA PRO A 128 -22.93 17.11 -5.97
C PRO A 128 -21.73 16.27 -6.44
N SER A 129 -21.35 16.40 -7.71
CA SER A 129 -20.17 15.69 -8.22
C SER A 129 -18.91 16.17 -7.49
N CYS A 130 -18.15 15.23 -6.97
CA CYS A 130 -16.96 15.52 -6.18
C CYS A 130 -15.80 15.99 -7.06
N LYS A 131 -14.96 16.90 -6.55
CA LYS A 131 -13.68 17.25 -7.17
C LYS A 131 -12.62 16.22 -6.78
N ILE A 132 -11.60 16.05 -7.62
CA ILE A 132 -10.36 15.37 -7.23
C ILE A 132 -9.69 16.21 -6.14
N ALA A 133 -9.42 15.60 -4.99
CA ALA A 133 -8.85 16.31 -3.85
C ALA A 133 -7.32 16.48 -4.00
N ARG A 134 -6.78 17.55 -3.40
CA ARG A 134 -5.31 17.66 -3.22
C ARG A 134 -4.90 16.94 -1.94
N LEU A 135 -3.66 16.45 -1.92
CA LEU A 135 -3.10 15.85 -0.72
C LEU A 135 -3.01 16.87 0.43
N GLU A 136 -2.72 18.13 0.11
CA GLU A 136 -2.69 19.24 1.07
C GLU A 136 -4.06 19.43 1.73
N ASP A 137 -5.14 19.51 0.95
CA ASP A 137 -6.50 19.64 1.49
C ASP A 137 -6.89 18.47 2.42
N LEU A 138 -6.42 17.26 2.11
CA LEU A 138 -6.60 16.09 2.97
C LEU A 138 -5.86 16.25 4.30
N PHE A 139 -4.62 16.71 4.27
CA PHE A 139 -3.82 16.92 5.49
C PHE A 139 -4.38 18.06 6.35
N ASP A 140 -4.78 19.16 5.74
CA ASP A 140 -5.40 20.31 6.42
C ASP A 140 -6.69 19.91 7.14
N LYS A 141 -7.53 19.10 6.47
CA LYS A 141 -8.81 18.67 7.03
C LYS A 141 -8.65 17.62 8.13
N PHE A 142 -7.64 16.75 8.04
CA PHE A 142 -7.41 15.66 8.98
C PHE A 142 -5.97 15.65 9.54
N PRO A 143 -5.59 16.67 10.31
CA PRO A 143 -4.19 16.89 10.73
C PRO A 143 -3.65 15.80 11.67
N ASN A 144 -4.52 15.04 12.33
CA ASN A 144 -4.14 14.02 13.31
C ASN A 144 -4.47 12.58 12.88
N THR A 145 -5.11 12.39 11.72
CA THR A 145 -5.47 11.06 11.23
C THR A 145 -4.31 10.48 10.44
N PRO A 146 -3.80 9.27 10.75
CA PRO A 146 -2.77 8.63 9.96
C PRO A 146 -3.17 8.45 8.49
N VAL A 147 -2.18 8.54 7.59
CA VAL A 147 -2.41 8.36 6.14
C VAL A 147 -1.33 7.46 5.56
N ASN A 148 -1.75 6.50 4.74
CA ASN A 148 -0.89 5.68 3.93
C ASN A 148 -0.95 6.14 2.46
N ILE A 149 0.21 6.39 1.85
CA ILE A 149 0.32 7.03 0.53
C ILE A 149 1.07 6.13 -0.45
N ASP A 150 0.39 5.69 -1.51
CA ASP A 150 0.99 5.03 -2.66
C ASP A 150 1.38 6.07 -3.74
N ILE A 151 2.68 6.17 -4.03
CA ILE A 151 3.19 6.96 -5.15
C ILE A 151 3.07 6.13 -6.43
N LYS A 152 2.09 6.48 -7.28
CA LYS A 152 1.76 5.71 -8.49
C LYS A 152 2.74 5.88 -9.64
N VAL A 153 3.40 7.04 -9.70
CA VAL A 153 4.26 7.42 -10.83
C VAL A 153 5.71 7.58 -10.37
N HIS A 154 6.65 7.04 -11.15
CA HIS A 154 8.07 7.28 -10.92
C HIS A 154 8.43 8.68 -11.40
N ASN A 155 8.35 9.65 -10.49
CA ASN A 155 8.62 11.05 -10.73
C ASN A 155 9.28 11.67 -9.48
N ASP A 156 10.51 12.14 -9.63
CA ASP A 156 11.30 12.69 -8.52
C ASP A 156 10.66 13.96 -7.94
N PHE A 157 10.03 14.79 -8.76
CA PHE A 157 9.31 15.97 -8.29
C PHE A 157 8.14 15.56 -7.39
N LEU A 158 7.33 14.59 -7.81
CA LEU A 158 6.21 14.09 -7.01
C LEU A 158 6.70 13.54 -5.65
N ILE A 159 7.77 12.75 -5.63
CA ILE A 159 8.35 12.21 -4.39
C ILE A 159 8.82 13.36 -3.48
N ASN A 160 9.50 14.36 -4.04
CA ASN A 160 9.97 15.51 -3.28
C ASN A 160 8.82 16.35 -2.71
N GLU A 161 7.78 16.55 -3.51
CA GLU A 161 6.64 17.39 -3.13
C GLU A 161 5.75 16.70 -2.09
N VAL A 162 5.52 15.38 -2.21
CA VAL A 162 4.84 14.61 -1.16
C VAL A 162 5.65 14.64 0.14
N ALA A 163 6.98 14.48 0.07
CA ALA A 163 7.83 14.60 1.25
C ALA A 163 7.72 16.00 1.89
N ARG A 164 7.77 17.06 1.08
CA ARG A 164 7.59 18.44 1.53
C ARG A 164 6.25 18.64 2.22
N LEU A 165 5.16 18.12 1.67
CA LEU A 165 3.82 18.20 2.29
C LEU A 165 3.78 17.46 3.63
N ILE A 166 4.38 16.27 3.73
CA ILE A 166 4.46 15.52 4.99
C ILE A 166 5.27 16.29 6.05
N GLU A 167 6.41 16.85 5.66
CA GLU A 167 7.32 17.62 6.53
C GLU A 167 6.67 18.92 7.02
N THR A 168 6.07 19.69 6.10
CA THR A 168 5.40 20.97 6.44
C THR A 168 4.21 20.80 7.37
N HIS A 169 3.50 19.67 7.28
CA HIS A 169 2.40 19.35 8.18
C HIS A 169 2.86 18.60 9.45
N SER A 170 4.16 18.33 9.62
CA SER A 170 4.73 17.60 10.77
C SER A 170 4.16 16.18 10.95
N ARG A 171 3.99 15.44 9.85
CA ARG A 171 3.27 14.16 9.81
C ARG A 171 4.15 12.92 9.65
N GLU A 172 5.48 13.05 9.73
CA GLU A 172 6.43 11.96 9.46
C GLU A 172 6.19 10.71 10.33
N ARG A 173 5.64 10.90 11.53
CA ARG A 173 5.33 9.81 12.48
C ARG A 173 3.93 9.22 12.34
N ILE A 174 3.06 9.82 11.54
CA ILE A 174 1.68 9.36 11.28
C ILE A 174 1.41 9.11 9.79
N THR A 175 2.40 9.32 8.92
CA THR A 175 2.31 8.99 7.50
C THR A 175 3.18 7.78 7.17
N VAL A 176 2.57 6.83 6.47
CA VAL A 176 3.26 5.77 5.75
C VAL A 176 3.27 6.15 4.28
N TRP A 177 4.40 5.95 3.59
CA TRP A 177 4.48 6.18 2.16
C TRP A 177 5.35 5.16 1.45
N GLY A 178 5.18 5.06 0.14
CA GLY A 178 5.98 4.17 -0.67
C GLY A 178 5.39 3.95 -2.04
N SER A 179 5.71 2.80 -2.62
CA SER A 179 5.10 2.35 -3.85
C SER A 179 5.23 0.86 -4.00
N MET A 180 4.28 0.24 -4.69
CA MET A 180 4.42 -1.15 -5.13
C MET A 180 5.56 -1.34 -6.15
N ASN A 181 6.10 -0.26 -6.72
CA ASN A 181 7.33 -0.27 -7.51
C ASN A 181 8.57 -0.12 -6.62
N SER A 182 9.51 -1.07 -6.70
CA SER A 182 10.71 -1.10 -5.86
C SER A 182 11.68 0.05 -6.11
N LYS A 183 11.71 0.61 -7.33
CA LYS A 183 12.54 1.79 -7.62
C LYS A 183 11.98 3.00 -6.88
N VAL A 184 10.68 3.29 -7.06
CA VAL A 184 9.98 4.40 -6.39
C VAL A 184 10.07 4.27 -4.86
N SER A 185 9.78 3.08 -4.30
CA SER A 185 9.90 2.83 -2.86
C SER A 185 11.32 3.07 -2.32
N LYS A 186 12.36 2.72 -3.08
CA LYS A 186 13.75 3.01 -2.72
C LYS A 186 14.01 4.52 -2.73
N GLU A 187 13.56 5.25 -3.75
CA GLU A 187 13.73 6.71 -3.84
C GLU A 187 13.00 7.44 -2.71
N CYS A 188 11.76 7.05 -2.37
CA CYS A 188 11.06 7.56 -1.19
C CYS A 188 11.91 7.38 0.08
N LYS A 189 12.43 6.17 0.31
CA LYS A 189 13.27 5.88 1.49
C LYS A 189 14.58 6.67 1.51
N LEU A 190 15.16 6.97 0.35
CA LEU A 190 16.36 7.79 0.23
C LEU A 190 16.05 9.27 0.49
N ARG A 191 14.90 9.77 0.00
CA ARG A 191 14.46 11.16 0.18
C ARG A 191 14.20 11.52 1.64
N ASN A 192 13.55 10.65 2.41
CA ASN A 192 13.37 10.88 3.84
C ASN A 192 13.26 9.55 4.61
N LYS A 193 14.24 9.30 5.48
CA LYS A 193 14.33 8.07 6.31
C LYS A 193 13.45 8.10 7.56
N ASN A 194 12.90 9.26 7.92
CA ASN A 194 12.07 9.45 9.12
C ASN A 194 10.59 9.14 8.85
N ILE A 195 10.16 9.20 7.57
CA ILE A 195 8.81 8.83 7.15
C ILE A 195 8.72 7.30 7.09
N LEU A 196 7.64 6.73 7.62
CA LEU A 196 7.42 5.28 7.67
C LEU A 196 7.23 4.72 6.25
N THR A 197 7.73 3.52 6.00
CA THR A 197 7.66 2.90 4.66
C THR A 197 6.97 1.54 4.66
N PHE A 198 6.17 1.27 3.62
CA PHE A 198 5.65 -0.07 3.35
C PHE A 198 6.51 -0.84 2.34
N ALA A 199 6.47 -2.17 2.42
CA ALA A 199 7.26 -3.04 1.56
C ALA A 199 6.74 -3.06 0.10
N PRO A 200 7.58 -2.80 -0.93
CA PRO A 200 7.18 -2.94 -2.31
C PRO A 200 6.97 -4.42 -2.67
N PHE A 201 6.17 -4.69 -3.70
CA PHE A 201 5.74 -6.03 -4.08
C PHE A 201 6.89 -7.05 -4.25
N SER A 202 7.99 -6.67 -4.92
CA SER A 202 9.14 -7.57 -5.12
C SER A 202 9.80 -7.97 -3.79
N TYR A 203 9.79 -7.09 -2.80
CA TYR A 203 10.33 -7.37 -1.47
C TYR A 203 9.40 -8.29 -0.69
N VAL A 204 8.08 -8.17 -0.87
CA VAL A 204 7.11 -9.13 -0.32
C VAL A 204 7.39 -10.53 -0.86
N ILE A 205 7.54 -10.68 -2.18
CA ILE A 205 7.90 -11.97 -2.81
C ILE A 205 9.21 -12.51 -2.24
N TRP A 206 10.25 -11.67 -2.12
CA TRP A 206 11.52 -12.08 -1.54
C TRP A 206 11.39 -12.58 -0.09
N ILE A 207 10.63 -11.87 0.74
CA ILE A 207 10.37 -12.25 2.13
C ILE A 207 9.58 -13.56 2.21
N MET A 208 8.64 -13.79 1.31
CA MET A 208 7.91 -15.05 1.20
C MET A 208 8.81 -16.22 0.79
N ALA A 209 9.69 -16.01 -0.20
CA ALA A 209 10.67 -17.03 -0.60
C ALA A 209 11.60 -17.38 0.58
N CYS A 210 12.07 -16.36 1.31
CA CYS A 210 12.86 -16.55 2.52
C CYS A 210 12.09 -17.27 3.62
N TYR A 211 10.79 -17.00 3.78
CA TYR A 211 9.94 -17.73 4.72
C TYR A 211 9.83 -19.21 4.34
N PHE A 212 9.56 -19.49 3.07
CA PHE A 212 9.40 -20.84 2.56
C PHE A 212 10.65 -21.72 2.76
N ILE A 213 11.84 -21.17 2.50
CA ILE A 213 13.11 -21.91 2.68
C ILE A 213 13.65 -21.86 4.12
N GLY A 214 12.99 -21.17 5.06
CA GLY A 214 13.44 -21.04 6.45
C GLY A 214 14.52 -19.98 6.70
N LEU A 215 14.78 -19.08 5.76
CA LEU A 215 15.79 -18.02 5.87
C LEU A 215 15.26 -16.74 6.55
N LEU A 216 13.94 -16.48 6.50
CA LEU A 216 13.32 -15.28 7.07
C LEU A 216 13.75 -14.95 8.52
N PRO A 217 13.88 -15.93 9.45
CA PRO A 217 14.24 -15.64 10.83
C PRO A 217 15.64 -15.03 11.01
N PHE A 218 16.53 -15.20 10.03
CA PHE A 218 17.89 -14.68 10.06
C PHE A 218 17.99 -13.28 9.44
N LEU A 219 17.00 -12.87 8.64
CA LEU A 219 17.08 -11.64 7.85
C LEU A 219 16.44 -10.44 8.54
N PRO A 220 17.09 -9.26 8.52
CA PRO A 220 16.46 -8.02 8.96
C PRO A 220 15.36 -7.59 7.98
N VAL A 221 14.23 -7.12 8.50
CA VAL A 221 13.16 -6.54 7.68
C VAL A 221 13.39 -5.05 7.52
N LYS A 222 13.52 -4.62 6.25
CA LYS A 222 13.95 -3.26 5.88
C LYS A 222 12.84 -2.22 5.98
N TYR A 223 11.58 -2.60 5.80
CA TYR A 223 10.40 -1.72 5.77
C TYR A 223 9.63 -1.78 7.08
N ASP A 224 8.79 -0.79 7.35
CA ASP A 224 8.16 -0.58 8.65
C ASP A 224 6.82 -1.32 8.79
N CYS A 225 6.12 -1.49 7.67
CA CYS A 225 4.92 -2.31 7.54
C CYS A 225 4.89 -3.05 6.20
N PHE A 226 3.90 -3.93 6.05
CA PHE A 226 3.58 -4.63 4.81
C PHE A 226 2.17 -4.28 4.37
N GLU A 227 1.99 -4.12 3.07
CA GLU A 227 0.67 -4.14 2.42
C GLU A 227 0.60 -5.43 1.62
N LEU A 228 -0.17 -6.39 2.13
CA LEU A 228 -0.33 -7.66 1.44
C LEU A 228 -1.51 -7.56 0.49
N PRO A 229 -1.29 -7.70 -0.83
CA PRO A 229 -2.40 -7.70 -1.76
C PRO A 229 -3.30 -8.90 -1.49
N LEU A 230 -4.61 -8.69 -1.56
CA LEU A 230 -5.58 -9.76 -1.51
C LEU A 230 -5.53 -10.54 -2.83
N VAL A 231 -4.92 -11.72 -2.80
CA VAL A 231 -4.75 -12.57 -3.99
C VAL A 231 -6.10 -12.95 -4.61
N SER A 232 -7.13 -13.12 -3.79
CA SER A 232 -8.51 -13.34 -4.24
C SER A 232 -9.01 -12.22 -5.17
N VAL A 233 -8.73 -10.96 -4.84
CA VAL A 233 -9.06 -9.77 -5.64
C VAL A 233 -8.24 -9.74 -6.93
N ILE A 234 -6.94 -10.06 -6.87
CA ILE A 234 -6.10 -10.14 -8.07
C ILE A 234 -6.66 -11.18 -9.05
N ARG A 235 -7.12 -12.32 -8.53
CA ARG A 235 -7.63 -13.44 -9.34
C ARG A 235 -8.99 -13.15 -9.97
N SER A 236 -9.89 -12.46 -9.25
CA SER A 236 -11.25 -12.18 -9.71
C SER A 236 -11.34 -10.98 -10.66
N ASN A 237 -10.25 -10.22 -10.84
CA ASN A 237 -10.31 -8.93 -11.49
C ASN A 237 -9.57 -8.91 -12.83
N GLU A 238 -10.33 -8.88 -13.93
CA GLU A 238 -9.77 -8.71 -15.28
C GLU A 238 -8.99 -7.40 -15.45
N PHE A 239 -9.36 -6.33 -14.74
CA PHE A 239 -8.60 -5.06 -14.73
C PHE A 239 -7.24 -5.20 -14.02
N ALA A 240 -7.13 -6.04 -12.98
CA ALA A 240 -5.85 -6.36 -12.36
C ALA A 240 -4.94 -7.15 -13.33
N ARG A 241 -5.54 -8.06 -14.11
CA ARG A 241 -4.88 -8.84 -15.18
C ARG A 241 -4.42 -8.02 -16.38
N GLN A 242 -5.07 -6.89 -16.67
CA GLN A 242 -4.69 -6.05 -17.81
C GLN A 242 -3.43 -5.20 -17.55
N ARG A 243 -3.04 -4.90 -16.30
CA ARG A 243 -2.01 -3.88 -16.00
C ARG A 243 -0.63 -4.37 -15.53
N ARG A 244 -0.36 -5.65 -15.20
CA ARG A 244 1.01 -6.08 -14.76
C ARG A 244 1.33 -7.58 -14.84
N TRP A 245 2.32 -7.98 -15.66
CA TRP A 245 3.19 -9.21 -15.61
C TRP A 245 2.56 -10.61 -15.45
N ASP A 246 1.30 -10.70 -15.09
CA ASP A 246 0.56 -11.87 -14.62
C ASP A 246 -0.03 -12.71 -15.75
N ARG A 247 0.22 -12.35 -17.01
CA ARG A 247 0.08 -13.31 -18.13
C ARG A 247 0.96 -14.55 -17.97
N PHE A 248 2.00 -14.49 -17.13
CA PHE A 248 2.98 -15.56 -16.95
C PHE A 248 2.96 -16.25 -15.58
N LEU A 249 2.21 -15.74 -14.58
CA LEU A 249 2.10 -16.41 -13.28
C LEU A 249 0.92 -17.38 -13.30
N PRO A 250 1.17 -18.71 -13.33
CA PRO A 250 0.08 -19.67 -13.33
C PRO A 250 -0.76 -19.53 -12.06
N ASN A 251 -2.08 -19.77 -12.15
CA ASN A 251 -3.01 -19.68 -11.02
C ASN A 251 -2.53 -20.44 -9.76
N VAL A 252 -1.77 -21.52 -9.95
CA VAL A 252 -1.14 -22.30 -8.87
C VAL A 252 -0.17 -21.46 -8.05
N ALA A 253 0.65 -20.61 -8.69
CA ALA A 253 1.58 -19.73 -8.01
C ALA A 253 0.86 -18.63 -7.21
N LEU A 254 -0.27 -18.13 -7.72
CA LEU A 254 -1.12 -17.19 -6.99
C LEU A 254 -1.73 -17.86 -5.74
N LEU A 255 -2.34 -19.04 -5.88
CA LEU A 255 -2.89 -19.79 -4.74
C LEU A 255 -1.82 -20.12 -3.70
N PHE A 256 -0.63 -20.52 -4.14
CA PHE A 256 0.50 -20.76 -3.24
C PHE A 256 0.94 -19.48 -2.52
N SER A 257 0.96 -18.35 -3.21
CA SER A 257 1.27 -17.06 -2.60
C SER A 257 0.23 -16.66 -1.54
N GLU A 258 -1.06 -16.89 -1.80
CA GLU A 258 -2.15 -16.66 -0.85
C GLU A 258 -2.00 -17.54 0.40
N TYR A 259 -1.69 -18.81 0.21
CA TYR A 259 -1.43 -19.76 1.29
C TYR A 259 -0.25 -19.31 2.19
N LEU A 260 0.85 -18.85 1.59
CA LEU A 260 2.01 -18.37 2.34
C LEU A 260 1.72 -17.06 3.08
N LEU A 261 1.06 -16.08 2.43
CA LEU A 261 0.74 -14.78 3.04
C LEU A 261 -0.28 -14.90 4.17
N SER A 262 -1.22 -15.83 4.06
CA SER A 262 -2.20 -16.13 5.10
C SER A 262 -1.67 -17.03 6.23
N SER A 263 -0.40 -17.48 6.13
CA SER A 263 0.19 -18.37 7.13
C SER A 263 0.24 -17.72 8.52
N PRO A 264 -0.41 -18.31 9.56
CA PRO A 264 -0.41 -17.73 10.90
C PRO A 264 0.98 -17.60 11.52
N LEU A 265 1.90 -18.52 11.16
CA LEU A 265 3.29 -18.47 11.64
C LEU A 265 4.05 -17.30 11.04
N PHE A 266 3.88 -17.04 9.74
CA PHE A 266 4.47 -15.88 9.05
C PHE A 266 3.98 -14.57 9.67
N ILE A 267 2.66 -14.41 9.79
CA ILE A 267 2.03 -13.22 10.38
C ILE A 267 2.49 -13.03 11.83
N LYS A 268 2.49 -14.09 12.65
CA LYS A 268 2.93 -14.04 14.04
C LYS A 268 4.41 -13.69 14.17
N HIS A 269 5.26 -14.19 13.27
CA HIS A 269 6.69 -13.85 13.23
C HIS A 269 6.90 -12.35 13.01
N LEU A 270 6.27 -11.78 11.98
CA LEU A 270 6.36 -10.34 11.69
C LEU A 270 5.77 -9.48 12.82
N ARG A 271 4.61 -9.86 13.37
CA ARG A 271 4.01 -9.17 14.54
C ARG A 271 4.91 -9.21 15.78
N LYS A 272 5.57 -10.33 16.07
CA LYS A 272 6.56 -10.43 17.17
C LYS A 272 7.75 -9.50 16.96
N ARG A 273 8.11 -9.23 15.71
CA ARG A 273 9.12 -8.23 15.31
C ARG A 273 8.59 -6.79 15.32
N GLY A 274 7.31 -6.58 15.64
CA GLY A 274 6.69 -5.25 15.74
C GLY A 274 6.37 -4.64 14.38
N ILE A 275 6.16 -5.47 13.36
CA ILE A 275 5.87 -5.06 11.99
C ILE A 275 4.38 -5.26 11.73
N PRO A 276 3.60 -4.19 11.50
CA PRO A 276 2.22 -4.29 11.05
C PRO A 276 2.14 -4.90 9.65
N ILE A 277 1.03 -5.58 9.40
CA ILE A 277 0.65 -6.24 8.14
C ILE A 277 -0.82 -5.91 7.93
#